data_AF-A0A2V8F854-F1
#
_entry.id   AF-A0A2V8F854-F1
#
_cell.length_a   1.000
_cell.length_b   1.000
_cell.length_c   1.000
_cell.angle_alpha   90.00
_cell.angle_beta   90.00
_cell.angle_gamma   90.00
#
_symmetry.space_group_name_H-M   'P 1'
#
loop_
_entity.id
_entity.type
_entity.pdbx_description
1 polymer ?
#
loop_
_entity_poly.entity_id
_entity_poly.type
_entity_poly.pdbx_seq_one_letter_code
_entity_poly.pdbx_strand_id
1 'polypeptide(L)'
;MLFNRGLPSRFARNVEYFLIGRHFGFIPYFFPGVVAIVLWLASGARRDSWRILTFAAFSGSVILLLLLLPYTWSGGGGPPGNRYLFNSYPTLFFLLPPMVASWHGVLAFVGGALFTAKMVADPFVAAKFTWLMTEKGPARRLPVELTMAQDLPVMLAQPLRGRVQYRYDPGLLLYFLDQNAWPPEPEGMWTSGAGRADIIVRSAEPIDHLSMEAESPIGTVLTVRLGGRPVTVILSPGSRLTFDVPASGIRGRAGFVYLLTTWSSEGFIPHLRDPQSGDYRNLGAQLRFRPVIASSGTP
;
A
#
# COMPACT_ATOMS: atom_id res chain seq x y z
N MET A 1 21.06 3.57 23.14
CA MET A 1 20.25 2.84 22.12
C MET A 1 18.91 3.54 21.78
N LEU A 2 18.78 4.88 21.89
CA LEU A 2 17.45 5.54 21.88
C LEU A 2 17.28 6.76 20.93
N PHE A 3 18.29 7.17 20.17
CA PHE A 3 18.11 8.21 19.15
C PHE A 3 18.59 7.70 17.79
N ASN A 4 17.75 6.86 17.18
CA ASN A 4 17.88 6.53 15.77
C ASN A 4 17.53 7.80 14.98
N ARG A 5 18.46 8.38 14.20
CA ARG A 5 18.26 9.63 13.44
C ARG A 5 17.00 9.60 12.53
N GLY A 6 16.47 8.42 12.22
CA GLY A 6 15.22 8.24 11.47
C GLY A 6 13.92 8.12 12.30
N LEU A 7 13.95 8.28 13.64
CA LEU A 7 12.75 8.15 14.47
C LEU A 7 11.67 9.20 14.12
N PRO A 8 11.98 10.51 14.03
CA PRO A 8 10.96 11.52 13.74
C PRO A 8 10.32 11.35 12.37
N SER A 9 11.14 11.08 11.34
CA SER A 9 10.65 10.89 9.96
C SER A 9 9.80 9.62 9.84
N ARG A 10 10.20 8.53 10.49
CA ARG A 10 9.41 7.29 10.56
C ARG A 10 8.10 7.48 11.31
N PHE A 11 8.12 8.19 12.45
CA PHE A 11 6.91 8.47 13.21
C PHE A 11 5.93 9.31 12.40
N ALA A 12 6.38 10.41 11.79
CA ALA A 12 5.55 11.24 10.92
C ALA A 12 4.92 10.43 9.77
N ARG A 13 5.71 9.55 9.13
CA ARG A 13 5.20 8.63 8.10
C ARG A 13 4.17 7.64 8.64
N ASN A 14 4.41 7.09 9.83
CA ASN A 14 3.47 6.20 10.49
C ASN A 14 2.17 6.91 10.88
N VAL A 15 2.21 8.20 11.23
CA VAL A 15 1.00 9.00 11.45
C VAL A 15 0.22 9.17 10.15
N GLU A 16 0.89 9.48 9.04
CA GLU A 16 0.26 9.54 7.71
C GLU A 16 -0.41 8.20 7.36
N TYR A 17 0.32 7.10 7.47
CA TYR A 17 -0.20 5.75 7.23
C TYR A 17 -1.31 5.35 8.22
N PHE A 18 -1.22 5.77 9.47
CA PHE A 18 -2.28 5.53 10.45
C PHE A 18 -3.56 6.25 10.05
N LEU A 19 -3.49 7.47 9.53
CA LEU A 19 -4.68 8.23 9.15
C LEU A 19 -5.29 7.73 7.84
N ILE A 20 -4.47 7.66 6.79
CA ILE A 20 -4.92 7.45 5.41
C ILE A 20 -4.31 6.23 4.73
N GLY A 21 -3.70 5.30 5.48
CA GLY A 21 -3.11 4.09 4.92
C GLY A 21 -4.14 3.18 4.24
N ARG A 22 -3.73 2.59 3.12
CA ARG A 22 -4.54 1.69 2.29
C ARG A 22 -5.05 0.45 3.02
N HIS A 23 -4.26 -0.15 3.90
CA HIS A 23 -4.55 -1.43 4.56
C HIS A 23 -5.03 -1.27 6.01
N PHE A 24 -4.55 -0.26 6.72
CA PHE A 24 -4.75 -0.12 8.17
C PHE A 24 -5.22 1.27 8.60
N GLY A 25 -5.50 2.18 7.66
CA GLY A 25 -5.84 3.57 7.96
C GLY A 25 -7.11 3.77 8.79
N PHE A 26 -7.10 4.82 9.61
CA PHE A 26 -8.23 5.22 10.44
C PHE A 26 -9.41 5.68 9.59
N ILE A 27 -9.17 6.50 8.57
CA ILE A 27 -10.23 6.98 7.68
C ILE A 27 -10.92 5.82 6.94
N PRO A 28 -10.20 4.92 6.23
CA PRO A 28 -10.87 3.86 5.47
C PRO A 28 -11.60 2.83 6.34
N TYR A 29 -11.11 2.51 7.55
CA TYR A 29 -11.66 1.39 8.33
C TYR A 29 -12.47 1.80 9.56
N PHE A 30 -12.36 3.07 9.99
CA PHE A 30 -12.97 3.59 11.22
C PHE A 30 -13.63 4.96 11.00
N PHE A 31 -14.14 5.20 9.78
CA PHE A 31 -14.74 6.48 9.38
C PHE A 31 -15.80 7.05 10.34
N PRO A 32 -16.70 6.27 10.98
CA PRO A 32 -17.63 6.83 11.96
C PRO A 32 -16.94 7.51 13.15
N GLY A 33 -15.73 7.06 13.52
CA GLY A 33 -14.89 7.73 14.51
C GLY A 33 -14.39 9.10 14.04
N VAL A 34 -14.10 9.26 12.75
CA VAL A 34 -13.78 10.57 12.13
C VAL A 34 -14.97 11.52 12.30
N VAL A 35 -16.18 11.04 12.00
CA VAL A 35 -17.41 11.83 12.18
C VAL A 35 -17.58 12.23 13.64
N ALA A 36 -17.39 11.30 14.59
CA ALA A 36 -17.49 11.59 16.02
C ALA A 36 -16.49 12.70 16.46
N ILE A 37 -15.23 12.61 16.01
CA ILE A 37 -14.21 13.63 16.31
C ILE A 37 -14.58 14.98 15.71
N VAL A 38 -15.01 15.02 14.44
CA VAL A 38 -15.37 16.28 13.76
C VAL A 38 -16.55 16.95 14.44
N LEU A 39 -17.60 16.20 14.79
CA LEU A 39 -18.77 16.74 15.48
C LEU A 39 -18.45 17.25 16.87
N TRP A 40 -17.63 16.50 17.61
CA TRP A 40 -17.14 16.93 18.90
C TRP A 40 -16.40 18.27 18.81
N LEU A 41 -15.43 18.38 17.91
CA LEU A 41 -14.65 19.61 17.68
C LEU A 41 -15.53 20.79 17.24
N ALA A 42 -16.54 20.54 16.41
CA ALA A 42 -17.47 21.57 15.95
C ALA A 42 -18.45 22.04 17.05
N SER A 43 -18.72 21.20 18.05
CA SER A 43 -19.69 21.48 19.12
C SER A 43 -19.10 22.25 20.30
N GLY A 44 -19.97 22.74 21.19
CA GLY A 44 -19.58 23.28 22.50
C GLY A 44 -18.99 22.24 23.45
N ALA A 45 -19.29 20.95 23.24
CA ALA A 45 -18.81 19.83 24.05
C ALA A 45 -17.29 19.60 23.93
N ARG A 46 -16.60 20.27 22.99
CA ARG A 46 -15.13 20.28 22.92
C ARG A 46 -14.43 20.76 24.18
N ARG A 47 -15.15 21.49 25.05
CA ARG A 47 -14.64 22.04 26.31
C ARG A 47 -14.87 21.11 27.51
N ASP A 48 -15.63 20.02 27.34
CA ASP A 48 -15.90 19.09 28.41
C ASP A 48 -14.60 18.34 28.78
N SER A 49 -14.12 18.53 30.02
CA SER A 49 -12.85 17.95 30.48
C SER A 49 -12.79 16.44 30.29
N TRP A 50 -13.90 15.73 30.53
CA TRP A 50 -13.94 14.28 30.38
C TRP A 50 -13.81 13.83 28.91
N ARG A 51 -14.38 14.56 27.95
CA ARG A 51 -14.23 14.26 26.50
C ARG A 51 -12.81 14.55 26.03
N ILE A 52 -12.21 15.63 26.52
CA ILE A 52 -10.79 15.94 26.26
C ILE A 52 -9.92 14.79 26.77
N LEU A 53 -10.15 14.31 27.99
CA LEU A 53 -9.42 13.17 28.55
C LEU A 53 -9.65 11.88 27.75
N THR A 54 -10.87 11.60 27.30
CA THR A 54 -11.16 10.46 26.41
C THR A 54 -10.37 10.54 25.11
N PHE A 55 -10.40 11.69 24.43
CA PHE A 55 -9.66 11.89 23.19
C PHE A 55 -8.13 11.85 23.41
N ALA A 56 -7.65 12.39 24.53
CA ALA A 56 -6.25 12.33 24.91
C ALA A 56 -5.80 10.89 25.19
N ALA A 57 -6.62 10.08 25.87
CA ALA A 57 -6.34 8.67 26.13
C ALA A 57 -6.30 7.87 24.81
N PHE A 58 -7.28 8.08 23.93
CA PHE A 58 -7.28 7.48 22.60
C PHE A 58 -6.02 7.86 21.81
N SER A 59 -5.73 9.16 21.70
CA SER A 59 -4.58 9.67 20.93
C SER A 59 -3.26 9.21 21.54
N GLY A 60 -3.14 9.20 22.87
CA GLY A 60 -1.99 8.68 23.59
C GLY A 60 -1.76 7.20 23.29
N SER A 61 -2.81 6.38 23.27
CA SER A 61 -2.70 4.96 22.91
C SER A 61 -2.19 4.76 21.47
N VAL A 62 -2.67 5.56 20.52
CA VAL A 62 -2.21 5.53 19.12
C VAL A 62 -0.75 5.95 19.04
N ILE A 63 -0.37 7.07 19.66
CA ILE A 63 1.00 7.57 19.67
C ILE A 63 1.95 6.53 20.26
N LEU A 64 1.58 5.90 21.37
CA LEU A 64 2.36 4.83 21.99
C LEU A 64 2.52 3.63 21.04
N LEU A 65 1.45 3.19 20.36
CA LEU A 65 1.54 2.12 19.36
C LEU A 65 2.50 2.48 18.21
N LEU A 66 2.41 3.69 17.67
CA LEU A 66 3.26 4.13 16.55
C LEU A 66 4.74 4.28 16.95
N LEU A 67 5.02 4.61 18.21
CA LEU A 67 6.39 4.74 18.75
C LEU A 67 6.99 3.39 19.16
N LEU A 68 6.23 2.56 19.87
CA LEU A 68 6.70 1.29 20.43
C LEU A 68 6.72 0.16 19.39
N LEU A 69 5.75 0.16 18.46
CA LEU A 69 5.59 -0.88 17.42
C LEU A 69 5.65 -0.27 16.01
N PRO A 70 6.73 0.44 15.64
CA PRO A 70 6.76 1.26 14.42
C PRO A 70 6.70 0.47 13.11
N TYR A 71 6.83 -0.85 13.17
CA TYR A 71 6.76 -1.77 12.02
C TYR A 71 5.64 -2.82 12.15
N THR A 72 4.80 -2.73 13.20
CA THR A 72 3.72 -3.69 13.47
C THR A 72 2.53 -3.08 14.24
N TRP A 73 2.33 -1.76 14.16
CA TRP A 73 1.33 -1.03 14.95
C TRP A 73 -0.13 -1.34 14.58
N SER A 74 -0.39 -2.09 13.50
CA SER A 74 -1.72 -2.60 13.17
C SER A 74 -2.03 -3.94 13.85
N GLY A 75 -1.02 -4.61 14.39
CA GLY A 75 -1.12 -5.93 15.04
C GLY A 75 -0.84 -7.14 14.15
N GLY A 76 -0.49 -6.91 12.87
CA GLY A 76 -0.09 -7.96 11.94
C GLY A 76 -1.14 -9.06 11.70
N GLY A 77 -0.73 -10.13 11.03
CA GLY A 77 -1.58 -11.33 10.86
C GLY A 77 -2.64 -11.24 9.77
N GLY A 78 -2.64 -10.17 8.98
CA GLY A 78 -3.42 -10.06 7.74
C GLY A 78 -4.91 -9.71 7.79
N PRO A 79 -5.63 -9.46 8.91
CA PRO A 79 -6.99 -8.93 8.82
C PRO A 79 -7.00 -7.50 8.23
N PRO A 80 -8.07 -7.09 7.53
CA PRO A 80 -8.21 -5.72 7.06
C PRO A 80 -8.41 -4.75 8.24
N GLY A 81 -7.81 -3.56 8.14
CA GLY A 81 -7.88 -2.56 9.19
C GLY A 81 -6.92 -2.81 10.36
N ASN A 82 -6.93 -1.90 11.33
CA ASN A 82 -6.01 -1.93 12.45
C ASN A 82 -6.61 -2.71 13.64
N ARG A 83 -6.06 -3.90 13.92
CA ARG A 83 -6.52 -4.79 15.00
C ARG A 83 -6.34 -4.16 16.38
N TYR A 84 -5.24 -3.48 16.63
CA TYR A 84 -5.01 -2.83 17.93
C TYR A 84 -5.97 -1.66 18.14
N LEU A 85 -6.21 -0.87 17.08
CA LEU A 85 -7.15 0.25 17.14
C LEU A 85 -8.59 -0.20 17.32
N PHE A 86 -8.97 -1.37 16.81
CA PHE A 86 -10.32 -1.91 16.97
C PHE A 86 -10.79 -1.94 18.43
N ASN A 87 -9.87 -2.20 19.37
CA ASN A 87 -10.19 -2.22 20.80
C ASN A 87 -10.42 -0.83 21.41
N SER A 88 -9.73 0.20 20.92
CA SER A 88 -9.87 1.57 21.45
C SER A 88 -10.85 2.42 20.66
N TYR A 89 -11.16 2.06 19.42
CA TYR A 89 -12.09 2.77 18.54
C TYR A 89 -13.44 3.12 19.17
N PRO A 90 -14.14 2.22 19.91
CA PRO A 90 -15.43 2.54 20.52
C PRO A 90 -15.39 3.73 21.48
N THR A 91 -14.22 4.04 22.05
CA THR A 91 -14.07 5.20 22.95
C THR A 91 -14.39 6.53 22.26
N LEU A 92 -14.22 6.61 20.93
CA LEU A 92 -14.53 7.81 20.16
C LEU A 92 -16.02 8.14 20.14
N PHE A 93 -16.92 7.17 20.33
CA PHE A 93 -18.35 7.45 20.39
C PHE A 93 -18.75 8.22 21.64
N PHE A 94 -17.95 8.18 22.70
CA PHE A 94 -18.11 9.04 23.86
C PHE A 94 -17.76 10.51 23.56
N LEU A 95 -17.23 10.84 22.38
CA LEU A 95 -17.03 12.23 21.94
C LEU A 95 -18.30 12.84 21.32
N LEU A 96 -19.30 12.03 20.96
CA LEU A 96 -20.51 12.52 20.29
C LEU A 96 -21.25 13.54 21.18
N PRO A 97 -21.48 14.77 20.70
CA PRO A 97 -22.17 15.80 21.46
C PRO A 97 -23.67 15.46 21.62
N PRO A 98 -24.34 16.03 22.63
CA PRO A 98 -25.80 15.98 22.69
C PRO A 98 -26.39 16.66 21.44
N MET A 99 -27.48 16.12 20.91
CA MET A 99 -28.19 16.61 19.71
C MET A 99 -27.47 16.38 18.36
N VAL A 100 -27.09 15.13 18.08
CA VAL A 100 -26.67 14.74 16.73
C VAL A 100 -27.87 14.56 15.81
N ALA A 101 -27.92 15.33 14.72
CA ALA A 101 -28.92 15.13 13.67
C ALA A 101 -28.74 13.78 12.95
N SER A 102 -29.83 13.16 12.49
CA SER A 102 -29.81 11.82 11.87
C SER A 102 -28.93 11.73 10.62
N TRP A 103 -28.76 12.83 9.87
CA TRP A 103 -27.91 12.85 8.67
C TRP A 103 -26.43 12.59 8.98
N HIS A 104 -25.96 12.87 10.20
CA HIS A 104 -24.59 12.52 10.61
C HIS A 104 -24.37 11.00 10.63
N GLY A 105 -25.40 10.23 11.01
CA GLY A 105 -25.38 8.78 10.92
C GLY A 105 -25.31 8.31 9.47
N VAL A 106 -26.04 8.97 8.56
CA VAL A 106 -25.96 8.71 7.12
C VAL A 106 -24.55 9.01 6.59
N LEU A 107 -23.93 10.12 7.00
CA LEU A 107 -22.55 10.45 6.63
C LEU A 107 -21.57 9.38 7.11
N ALA A 108 -21.68 8.97 8.38
CA ALA A 108 -20.86 7.92 8.96
C ALA A 108 -21.03 6.58 8.21
N PHE A 109 -22.26 6.24 7.85
CA PHE A 109 -22.59 5.05 7.08
C PHE A 109 -22.00 5.09 5.67
N VAL A 110 -22.27 6.15 4.89
CA VAL A 110 -21.79 6.28 3.51
C VAL A 110 -20.27 6.33 3.46
N GLY A 111 -19.64 7.09 4.36
CA GLY A 111 -18.17 7.19 4.41
C GLY A 111 -17.50 5.89 4.84
N GLY A 112 -18.07 5.15 5.80
CA GLY A 112 -17.58 3.81 6.16
C GLY A 112 -17.79 2.80 5.03
N ALA A 113 -19.00 2.76 4.46
CA ALA A 113 -19.37 1.85 3.38
C ALA A 113 -18.50 2.02 2.13
N LEU A 114 -18.01 3.23 1.84
CA LEU A 114 -17.11 3.50 0.72
C LEU A 114 -15.90 2.55 0.66
N PHE A 115 -15.41 2.11 1.83
CA PHE A 115 -14.25 1.22 1.94
C PHE A 115 -14.63 -0.18 2.42
N THR A 116 -15.62 -0.30 3.31
CA THR A 116 -15.95 -1.56 3.99
C THR A 116 -17.17 -2.29 3.43
N ALA A 117 -17.96 -1.70 2.52
CA ALA A 117 -19.19 -2.34 2.01
C ALA A 117 -18.93 -3.72 1.41
N LYS A 118 -17.83 -3.90 0.68
CA LYS A 118 -17.44 -5.20 0.13
C LYS A 118 -17.12 -6.26 1.19
N MET A 119 -16.66 -5.84 2.37
CA MET A 119 -16.41 -6.74 3.50
C MET A 119 -17.71 -7.19 4.14
N VAL A 120 -18.69 -6.30 4.21
CA VAL A 120 -20.02 -6.60 4.76
C VAL A 120 -20.83 -7.44 3.77
N ALA A 121 -20.70 -7.18 2.47
CA ALA A 121 -21.38 -7.92 1.42
C ALA A 121 -20.88 -9.37 1.29
N ASP A 122 -19.58 -9.59 1.45
CA ASP A 122 -18.99 -10.94 1.42
C ASP A 122 -17.96 -11.14 2.55
N PRO A 123 -18.44 -11.37 3.79
CA PRO A 123 -17.58 -11.45 4.97
C PRO A 123 -16.67 -12.67 4.98
N PHE A 124 -17.08 -13.78 4.36
CA PHE A 124 -16.27 -14.99 4.28
C PHE A 124 -15.12 -14.83 3.29
N VAL A 125 -15.35 -14.20 2.13
CA VAL A 125 -14.27 -13.83 1.22
C VAL A 125 -13.35 -12.80 1.86
N ALA A 126 -13.90 -11.79 2.55
CA ALA A 126 -13.12 -10.79 3.27
C ALA A 126 -12.17 -11.39 4.31
N ALA A 127 -12.63 -12.39 5.06
CA ALA A 127 -11.87 -13.07 6.10
C ALA A 127 -10.82 -14.03 5.52
N LYS A 128 -11.12 -14.73 4.42
CA LYS A 128 -10.22 -15.71 3.81
C LYS A 128 -9.18 -15.06 2.89
N PHE A 129 -9.59 -14.06 2.11
CA PHE A 129 -8.79 -13.43 1.06
C PHE A 129 -8.55 -11.96 1.36
N THR A 130 -7.97 -11.70 2.54
CA THR A 130 -7.86 -10.37 3.14
C THR A 130 -7.09 -9.35 2.29
N TRP A 131 -6.23 -9.81 1.36
CA TRP A 131 -5.51 -8.96 0.42
C TRP A 131 -6.38 -8.36 -0.68
N LEU A 132 -7.45 -9.02 -1.11
CA LEU A 132 -8.34 -8.55 -2.20
C LEU A 132 -8.98 -7.20 -1.89
N MET A 133 -9.14 -6.91 -0.60
CA MET A 133 -9.82 -5.73 -0.10
C MET A 133 -9.08 -4.42 -0.36
N THR A 134 -7.82 -4.45 -0.78
CA THR A 134 -7.11 -3.21 -1.10
C THR A 134 -6.74 -3.11 -2.57
N GLU A 135 -6.85 -4.19 -3.36
CA GLU A 135 -6.43 -4.24 -4.76
C GLU A 135 -7.26 -3.36 -5.70
N LYS A 136 -8.51 -3.09 -5.33
CA LYS A 136 -9.49 -2.39 -6.17
C LYS A 136 -10.32 -1.38 -5.36
N GLY A 137 -10.89 -0.42 -6.07
CA GLY A 137 -11.78 0.59 -5.50
C GLY A 137 -11.05 1.72 -4.78
N PRO A 138 -11.76 2.47 -3.91
CA PRO A 138 -11.23 3.67 -3.26
C PRO A 138 -9.97 3.42 -2.42
N ALA A 139 -9.91 2.29 -1.72
CA ALA A 139 -8.74 1.91 -0.90
C ALA A 139 -7.44 1.88 -1.72
N ARG A 140 -7.50 1.52 -3.00
CA ARG A 140 -6.33 1.46 -3.88
C ARG A 140 -5.66 2.82 -4.11
N ARG A 141 -6.42 3.91 -4.01
CA ARG A 141 -5.89 5.28 -4.20
C ARG A 141 -5.10 5.78 -2.99
N LEU A 142 -5.22 5.11 -1.85
CA LEU A 142 -4.56 5.47 -0.61
C LEU A 142 -3.08 5.00 -0.59
N PRO A 143 -2.21 5.68 0.18
CA PRO A 143 -0.81 5.31 0.31
C PRO A 143 -0.64 3.90 0.89
N VAL A 144 0.31 3.15 0.34
CA VAL A 144 0.73 1.85 0.87
C VAL A 144 1.66 2.05 2.07
N GLU A 145 1.36 1.37 3.16
CA GLU A 145 2.09 1.47 4.43
C GLU A 145 3.45 0.75 4.37
N LEU A 146 4.44 1.34 3.70
CA LEU A 146 5.75 0.70 3.46
C LEU A 146 6.50 0.34 4.76
N THR A 147 6.26 1.04 5.87
CA THR A 147 6.85 0.69 7.18
C THR A 147 6.29 -0.63 7.72
N MET A 148 5.12 -1.03 7.24
CA MET A 148 4.37 -2.22 7.63
C MET A 148 4.49 -3.35 6.60
N ALA A 149 5.44 -3.28 5.66
CA ALA A 149 5.56 -4.24 4.54
C ALA A 149 5.64 -5.72 4.95
N GLN A 150 6.03 -6.02 6.20
CA GLN A 150 6.06 -7.40 6.74
C GLN A 150 4.73 -7.90 7.30
N ASP A 151 3.77 -7.00 7.49
CA ASP A 151 2.47 -7.27 8.10
C ASP A 151 1.32 -7.12 7.11
N LEU A 152 1.62 -6.72 5.87
CA LEU A 152 0.60 -6.54 4.85
C LEU A 152 -0.08 -7.88 4.49
N PRO A 153 -1.42 -7.88 4.33
CA PRO A 153 -2.20 -9.07 4.01
C PRO A 153 -1.74 -9.87 2.79
N VAL A 154 -1.05 -9.23 1.83
CA VAL A 154 -0.48 -9.86 0.63
C VAL A 154 0.44 -11.05 0.96
N MET A 155 1.02 -11.10 2.16
CA MET A 155 1.83 -12.22 2.61
C MET A 155 1.05 -13.53 2.82
N LEU A 156 -0.27 -13.44 2.95
CA LEU A 156 -1.16 -14.60 3.09
C LEU A 156 -1.73 -15.08 1.76
N ALA A 157 -1.43 -14.38 0.66
CA ALA A 157 -1.98 -14.68 -0.64
C ALA A 157 -1.58 -16.07 -1.14
N GLN A 158 -2.54 -16.76 -1.76
CA GLN A 158 -2.33 -18.02 -2.48
C GLN A 158 -2.86 -17.85 -3.92
N PRO A 159 -2.03 -18.02 -4.97
CA PRO A 159 -0.60 -18.36 -4.93
C PRO A 159 0.25 -17.27 -4.25
N LEU A 160 1.50 -17.59 -3.86
CA LEU A 160 2.35 -16.68 -3.09
C LEU A 160 2.61 -15.36 -3.84
N ARG A 161 2.26 -14.23 -3.22
CA ARG A 161 2.44 -12.88 -3.80
C ARG A 161 3.36 -11.98 -3.00
N GLY A 162 3.66 -12.32 -1.76
CA GLY A 162 4.64 -11.64 -0.92
C GLY A 162 5.93 -12.44 -0.83
N ARG A 163 7.07 -11.76 -0.59
CA ARG A 163 8.40 -12.39 -0.45
C ARG A 163 8.81 -13.22 -1.68
N VAL A 164 8.34 -12.86 -2.87
CA VAL A 164 8.78 -13.50 -4.11
C VAL A 164 10.24 -13.11 -4.34
N GLN A 165 11.14 -14.08 -4.38
CA GLN A 165 12.55 -13.83 -4.63
C GLN A 165 12.76 -13.45 -6.09
N TYR A 166 13.37 -12.30 -6.32
CA TYR A 166 13.77 -11.87 -7.66
C TYR A 166 15.30 -11.97 -7.76
N ARG A 167 15.75 -12.99 -8.50
CA ARG A 167 17.14 -13.44 -8.53
C ARG A 167 17.96 -12.63 -9.55
N TYR A 168 18.42 -11.48 -9.11
CA TYR A 168 19.71 -10.92 -9.51
C TYR A 168 20.50 -10.64 -8.22
N ASP A 169 21.81 -10.78 -8.22
CA ASP A 169 22.66 -10.38 -7.09
C ASP A 169 22.86 -8.85 -7.16
N PRO A 170 22.51 -8.05 -6.13
CA PRO A 170 21.92 -8.44 -4.84
C PRO A 170 20.43 -8.77 -4.91
N GLY A 171 20.04 -9.84 -4.21
CA GLY A 171 18.68 -10.40 -4.24
C GLY A 171 17.61 -9.43 -3.74
N LEU A 172 16.51 -9.31 -4.49
CA LEU A 172 15.35 -8.51 -4.12
C LEU A 172 14.19 -9.39 -3.66
N LEU A 173 13.33 -8.86 -2.79
CA LEU A 173 12.03 -9.46 -2.47
C LEU A 173 10.90 -8.59 -3.02
N LEU A 174 10.03 -9.19 -3.81
CA LEU A 174 8.88 -8.55 -4.43
C LEU A 174 7.58 -8.94 -3.72
N TYR A 175 6.69 -7.95 -3.56
CA TYR A 175 5.34 -8.14 -3.03
C TYR A 175 4.33 -7.53 -3.99
N PHE A 176 3.54 -8.36 -4.65
CA PHE A 176 2.58 -7.94 -5.68
C PHE A 176 1.24 -7.57 -5.03
N LEU A 177 0.93 -6.27 -4.96
CA LEU A 177 -0.19 -5.76 -4.16
C LEU A 177 -1.53 -5.74 -4.89
N ASP A 178 -1.56 -6.08 -6.18
CA ASP A 178 -2.78 -6.09 -7.00
C ASP A 178 -2.61 -6.95 -8.25
N GLN A 179 -3.71 -7.37 -8.87
CA GLN A 179 -3.72 -8.32 -9.99
C GLN A 179 -3.16 -7.77 -11.32
N ASN A 180 -2.54 -6.59 -11.34
CA ASN A 180 -2.03 -5.95 -12.55
C ASN A 180 -0.54 -6.18 -12.76
N ALA A 181 0.10 -6.99 -11.91
CA ALA A 181 1.44 -7.48 -12.16
C ALA A 181 1.55 -8.96 -11.80
N TRP A 182 2.28 -9.69 -12.63
CA TRP A 182 2.52 -11.11 -12.46
C TRP A 182 3.95 -11.35 -11.99
N PRO A 183 4.17 -12.35 -11.11
CA PRO A 183 5.50 -12.73 -10.67
C PRO A 183 6.45 -13.01 -11.84
N PRO A 184 7.77 -12.91 -11.61
CA PRO A 184 8.78 -13.20 -12.62
C PRO A 184 8.62 -14.62 -13.19
N GLU A 185 8.50 -14.69 -14.51
CA GLU A 185 8.72 -15.88 -15.33
C GLU A 185 10.21 -15.89 -15.77
N PRO A 186 10.76 -16.94 -16.41
CA PRO A 186 12.19 -16.99 -16.79
C PRO A 186 12.67 -15.72 -17.52
N GLU A 187 11.77 -15.11 -18.29
CA GLU A 187 12.00 -13.93 -19.11
C GLU A 187 11.71 -12.58 -18.40
N GLY A 188 11.36 -12.56 -17.12
CA GLY A 188 11.04 -11.34 -16.38
C GLY A 188 9.59 -11.29 -15.90
N MET A 189 9.18 -10.15 -15.34
CA MET A 189 7.83 -9.96 -14.81
C MET A 189 6.95 -9.19 -15.79
N TRP A 190 5.65 -9.47 -15.80
CA TRP A 190 4.69 -8.75 -16.64
C TRP A 190 3.91 -7.72 -15.82
N THR A 191 3.67 -6.55 -16.43
CA THR A 191 2.65 -5.60 -15.99
C THR A 191 1.45 -5.62 -16.94
N SER A 192 0.26 -5.34 -16.43
CA SER A 192 -0.97 -5.36 -17.21
C SER A 192 -1.04 -4.21 -18.17
N GLY A 193 -1.73 -4.42 -19.30
CA GLY A 193 -2.10 -3.33 -20.19
C GLY A 193 -3.26 -2.50 -19.65
N ALA A 194 -3.21 -1.19 -19.84
CA ALA A 194 -4.17 -0.20 -19.34
C ALA A 194 -4.43 -0.22 -17.82
N GLY A 195 -3.63 -0.97 -17.06
CA GLY A 195 -3.72 -1.08 -15.60
C GLY A 195 -2.45 -0.59 -14.92
N ARG A 196 -2.62 0.21 -13.87
CA ARG A 196 -1.53 0.48 -12.91
C ARG A 196 -1.22 -0.81 -12.17
N ALA A 197 0.03 -1.07 -11.81
CA ALA A 197 0.40 -2.13 -10.88
C ALA A 197 1.27 -1.58 -9.76
N ASP A 198 1.03 -2.01 -8.52
CA ASP A 198 1.84 -1.64 -7.36
C ASP A 198 2.56 -2.87 -6.78
N ILE A 199 3.89 -2.78 -6.68
CA ILE A 199 4.77 -3.84 -6.18
C ILE A 199 5.68 -3.24 -5.10
N ILE A 200 5.76 -3.87 -3.93
CA ILE A 200 6.79 -3.50 -2.96
C ILE A 200 8.07 -4.20 -3.33
N VAL A 201 9.15 -3.43 -3.46
CA VAL A 201 10.51 -3.94 -3.65
C VAL A 201 11.24 -3.79 -2.32
N ARG A 202 11.79 -4.89 -1.80
CA ARG A 202 12.66 -4.87 -0.62
C ARG A 202 14.08 -5.26 -0.99
N SER A 203 15.02 -4.54 -0.41
CA SER A 203 16.46 -4.74 -0.56
C SER A 203 17.13 -4.72 0.80
N ALA A 204 18.25 -5.42 0.95
CA ALA A 204 19.11 -5.30 2.12
C ALA A 204 19.79 -3.93 2.18
N GLU A 205 20.21 -3.44 1.01
CA GLU A 205 21.00 -2.22 0.82
C GLU A 205 20.18 -1.11 0.13
N PRO A 206 20.53 0.18 0.34
CA PRO A 206 19.83 1.27 -0.31
C PRO A 206 20.10 1.25 -1.82
N ILE A 207 19.03 1.16 -2.60
CA ILE A 207 19.04 1.29 -4.05
C ILE A 207 19.10 2.78 -4.41
N ASP A 208 19.98 3.14 -5.33
CA ASP A 208 20.03 4.46 -5.98
C ASP A 208 19.04 4.52 -7.16
N HIS A 209 19.11 3.53 -8.06
CA HIS A 209 18.18 3.35 -9.16
C HIS A 209 18.03 1.88 -9.55
N LEU A 210 17.00 1.56 -10.32
CA LEU A 210 16.89 0.28 -11.04
C LEU A 210 17.35 0.48 -12.47
N SER A 211 18.31 -0.33 -12.91
CA SER A 211 18.58 -0.49 -14.34
C SER A 211 17.56 -1.47 -14.90
N MET A 212 16.62 -0.97 -15.71
CA MET A 212 15.48 -1.73 -16.22
C MET A 212 15.61 -1.98 -17.71
N GLU A 213 15.21 -3.18 -18.12
CA GLU A 213 14.98 -3.55 -19.52
C GLU A 213 13.47 -3.82 -19.67
N ALA A 214 12.86 -3.20 -20.68
CA ALA A 214 11.45 -3.40 -21.00
C ALA A 214 11.24 -3.77 -22.46
N GLU A 215 10.26 -4.63 -22.70
CA GLU A 215 9.84 -5.08 -24.03
C GLU A 215 8.32 -5.22 -24.08
N SER A 216 7.73 -4.98 -25.26
CA SER A 216 6.34 -5.32 -25.52
C SER A 216 6.16 -5.79 -26.97
N PRO A 217 5.34 -6.83 -27.23
CA PRO A 217 4.94 -7.21 -28.60
C PRO A 217 4.04 -6.19 -29.30
N ILE A 218 3.60 -5.14 -28.61
CA ILE A 218 2.76 -4.06 -29.14
C ILE A 218 3.43 -2.70 -28.93
N GLY A 219 2.94 -1.69 -29.65
CA GLY A 219 3.27 -0.31 -29.35
C GLY A 219 2.58 0.11 -28.05
N THR A 220 3.32 0.60 -27.07
CA THR A 220 2.75 1.09 -25.80
C THR A 220 3.63 2.15 -25.15
N VAL A 221 3.04 2.96 -24.29
CA VAL A 221 3.75 3.88 -23.41
C VAL A 221 3.83 3.25 -22.03
N LEU A 222 5.06 3.00 -21.58
CA LEU A 222 5.35 2.44 -20.26
C LEU A 222 5.81 3.55 -19.32
N THR A 223 5.11 3.74 -18.21
CA THR A 223 5.53 4.60 -17.11
C THR A 223 5.92 3.74 -15.91
N VAL A 224 7.12 3.97 -15.36
CA VAL A 224 7.64 3.26 -14.19
C VAL A 224 8.11 4.26 -13.13
N ARG A 225 7.86 3.95 -11.87
CA ARG A 225 8.28 4.78 -10.73
C ARG A 225 8.66 3.90 -9.55
N LEU A 226 9.86 4.10 -8.99
CA LEU A 226 10.28 3.45 -7.74
C LEU A 226 10.27 4.46 -6.58
N GLY A 227 9.08 4.91 -6.18
CA GLY A 227 8.87 5.96 -5.17
C GLY A 227 9.33 7.38 -5.53
N GLY A 228 10.33 7.53 -6.41
CA GLY A 228 10.88 8.81 -6.88
C GLY A 228 10.13 9.42 -8.06
N ARG A 229 10.86 10.10 -8.96
CA ARG A 229 10.29 10.63 -10.20
C ARG A 229 9.89 9.50 -11.16
N PRO A 230 8.74 9.60 -11.84
CA PRO A 230 8.37 8.62 -12.87
C PRO A 230 9.28 8.76 -14.10
N VAL A 231 9.55 7.63 -14.75
CA VAL A 231 10.22 7.55 -16.05
C VAL A 231 9.21 6.99 -17.04
N THR A 232 9.05 7.67 -18.17
CA THR A 232 8.12 7.27 -19.24
C THR A 232 8.92 6.96 -20.49
N VAL A 233 8.67 5.80 -21.07
CA VAL A 233 9.32 5.33 -22.29
C VAL A 233 8.29 4.85 -23.30
N ILE A 234 8.59 5.04 -24.58
CA ILE A 234 7.77 4.54 -25.69
C ILE A 234 8.38 3.22 -26.14
N LEU A 235 7.61 2.15 -26.07
CA LEU A 235 8.01 0.82 -26.52
C LEU A 235 7.44 0.58 -27.92
N SER A 236 8.34 0.34 -28.88
CA SER A 236 7.98 -0.17 -30.20
C SER A 236 7.81 -1.69 -30.15
N PRO A 237 6.91 -2.27 -30.96
CA PRO A 237 6.70 -3.72 -30.99
C PRO A 237 8.01 -4.52 -31.13
N GLY A 238 8.23 -5.48 -30.23
CA GLY A 238 9.37 -6.40 -30.23
C GLY A 238 10.73 -5.74 -29.94
N SER A 239 10.75 -4.44 -29.62
CA SER A 239 11.99 -3.72 -29.32
C SER A 239 12.26 -3.74 -27.82
N ARG A 240 13.51 -4.06 -27.45
CA ARG A 240 14.01 -3.97 -26.07
C ARG A 240 14.58 -2.60 -25.81
N LEU A 241 14.19 -1.99 -24.69
CA LEU A 241 14.69 -0.69 -24.26
C LEU A 241 15.28 -0.80 -22.86
N THR A 242 16.47 -0.25 -22.65
CA THR A 242 17.11 -0.14 -21.34
C THR A 242 17.06 1.30 -20.83
N PHE A 243 16.70 1.49 -19.57
CA PHE A 243 16.61 2.81 -18.93
C PHE A 243 16.72 2.69 -17.41
N ASP A 244 17.11 3.80 -16.76
CA ASP A 244 17.28 3.84 -15.31
C ASP A 244 16.08 4.51 -14.62
N VAL A 245 15.57 3.86 -13.57
CA VAL A 245 14.48 4.36 -12.74
C VAL A 245 15.00 4.75 -11.36
N PRO A 246 15.05 6.05 -11.01
CA PRO A 246 15.58 6.49 -9.73
C PRO A 246 14.71 6.00 -8.57
N ALA A 247 15.38 5.60 -7.50
CA ALA A 247 14.76 5.02 -6.32
C ALA A 247 14.58 6.07 -5.22
N SER A 248 13.39 6.08 -4.61
CA SER A 248 13.13 6.78 -3.36
C SER A 248 12.35 5.84 -2.44
N GLY A 249 13.04 5.35 -1.43
CA GLY A 249 12.51 4.36 -0.49
C GLY A 249 12.56 4.85 0.93
N ILE A 250 12.13 3.98 1.83
CA ILE A 250 12.23 4.20 3.27
C ILE A 250 12.97 3.04 3.94
N ARG A 251 13.49 3.30 5.13
CA ARG A 251 14.05 2.26 5.98
C ARG A 251 12.92 1.44 6.61
N GLY A 252 12.90 0.14 6.32
CA GLY A 252 11.99 -0.82 6.95
C GLY A 252 12.61 -1.47 8.19
N ARG A 253 11.92 -2.50 8.73
CA ARG A 253 12.41 -3.28 9.88
C ARG A 253 13.74 -3.99 9.61
N ALA A 254 13.93 -4.50 8.40
CA ALA A 254 15.14 -5.21 7.97
C ALA A 254 15.43 -4.85 6.50
N GLY A 255 16.22 -3.80 6.30
CA GLY A 255 16.58 -3.26 4.98
C GLY A 255 15.73 -2.06 4.54
N PHE A 256 15.64 -1.88 3.22
CA PHE A 256 14.97 -0.77 2.56
C PHE A 256 13.73 -1.27 1.83
N VAL A 257 12.72 -0.39 1.76
CA VAL A 257 11.42 -0.70 1.19
C VAL A 257 11.04 0.41 0.22
N TYR A 258 10.65 0.01 -0.98
CA TYR A 258 10.28 0.89 -2.09
C TYR A 258 8.93 0.49 -2.65
N LEU A 259 8.20 1.47 -3.19
CA LEU A 259 7.00 1.20 -3.98
C LEU A 259 7.33 1.34 -5.46
N LEU A 260 7.35 0.22 -6.17
CA LEU A 260 7.41 0.17 -7.62
C LEU A 260 5.99 0.25 -8.18
N THR A 261 5.69 1.35 -8.86
CA THR A 261 4.46 1.52 -9.62
C THR A 261 4.80 1.42 -11.11
N THR A 262 4.10 0.57 -11.84
CA THR A 262 4.21 0.46 -13.31
C THR A 262 2.85 0.69 -13.95
N TRP A 263 2.84 1.22 -15.16
CA TRP A 263 1.62 1.41 -15.94
C TRP A 263 1.96 1.34 -17.43
N SER A 264 1.25 0.50 -18.17
CA SER A 264 1.28 0.43 -19.63
C SER A 264 0.00 1.06 -20.18
N SER A 265 0.10 1.94 -21.17
CA SER A 265 -1.07 2.58 -21.78
C SER A 265 -1.94 1.57 -22.54
N GLU A 266 -1.30 0.66 -23.26
CA GLU A 266 -1.96 -0.37 -24.07
C GLU A 266 -1.75 -1.78 -23.50
N GLY A 267 -2.57 -2.70 -23.97
CA GLY A 267 -2.54 -4.12 -23.60
C GLY A 267 -2.87 -5.04 -24.75
N PHE A 268 -2.41 -6.28 -24.65
CA PHE A 268 -2.79 -7.36 -25.56
C PHE A 268 -3.01 -8.64 -24.76
N ILE A 269 -3.83 -9.52 -25.33
CA ILE A 269 -4.04 -10.87 -24.81
C ILE A 269 -3.32 -11.83 -25.75
N PRO A 270 -2.29 -12.58 -25.30
CA PRO A 270 -1.55 -13.49 -26.17
C PRO A 270 -2.44 -14.44 -26.97
N HIS A 271 -3.44 -15.04 -26.31
CA HIS A 271 -4.41 -15.94 -26.96
C HIS A 271 -5.15 -15.31 -28.15
N LEU A 272 -5.41 -13.99 -28.12
CA LEU A 272 -6.09 -13.30 -29.23
C LEU A 272 -5.16 -13.02 -30.43
N ARG A 273 -3.84 -13.06 -30.22
CA ARG A 273 -2.84 -12.90 -31.28
C ARG A 273 -2.39 -14.23 -31.84
N ASP A 274 -2.21 -15.20 -30.97
CA ASP A 274 -1.85 -16.57 -31.29
C ASP A 274 -2.85 -17.51 -30.60
N PRO A 275 -3.81 -18.08 -31.34
CA PRO A 275 -4.79 -19.02 -30.79
C PRO A 275 -4.17 -20.28 -30.16
N GLN A 276 -2.89 -20.60 -30.45
CA GLN A 276 -2.17 -21.69 -29.80
C GLN A 276 -1.67 -21.32 -28.40
N SER A 277 -1.60 -20.02 -28.08
CA SER A 277 -1.22 -19.55 -26.75
C SER A 277 -2.34 -19.81 -25.74
N GLY A 278 -2.02 -20.50 -24.64
CA GLY A 278 -2.95 -20.70 -23.52
C GLY A 278 -3.05 -19.50 -22.57
N ASP A 279 -2.41 -18.38 -22.88
CA ASP A 279 -2.33 -17.22 -22.00
C ASP A 279 -3.43 -16.18 -22.29
N TYR A 280 -4.38 -16.08 -21.35
CA TYR A 280 -5.54 -15.18 -21.41
C TYR A 280 -5.34 -13.87 -20.64
N ARG A 281 -4.13 -13.61 -20.13
CA ARG A 281 -3.84 -12.38 -19.38
C ARG A 281 -3.82 -11.16 -20.31
N ASN A 282 -4.25 -10.02 -19.80
CA ASN A 282 -4.07 -8.73 -20.47
C ASN A 282 -2.68 -8.15 -20.15
N LEU A 283 -1.71 -8.43 -21.01
CA LEU A 283 -0.30 -8.05 -20.84
C LEU A 283 0.01 -6.71 -21.51
N GLY A 284 0.81 -5.88 -20.85
CA GLY A 284 1.25 -4.58 -21.37
C GLY A 284 2.72 -4.58 -21.76
N ALA A 285 3.60 -4.74 -20.77
CA ALA A 285 5.04 -4.79 -20.96
C ALA A 285 5.69 -5.84 -20.06
N GLN A 286 6.73 -6.48 -20.58
CA GLN A 286 7.62 -7.36 -19.82
C GLN A 286 8.78 -6.53 -19.28
N LEU A 287 9.12 -6.73 -18.02
CA LEU A 287 10.11 -5.96 -17.28
C LEU A 287 11.16 -6.89 -16.68
N ARG A 288 12.43 -6.58 -16.94
CA ARG A 288 13.60 -7.13 -16.24
C ARG A 288 14.32 -5.99 -15.55
N PHE A 289 14.85 -6.18 -14.34
CA PHE A 289 15.58 -5.11 -13.68
C PHE A 289 16.64 -5.60 -12.72
N ARG A 290 17.66 -4.76 -12.52
CA ARG A 290 18.71 -4.98 -11.53
C ARG A 290 18.84 -3.74 -10.63
N PRO A 291 19.00 -3.92 -9.32
CA PRO A 291 19.25 -2.80 -8.44
C PRO A 291 20.68 -2.30 -8.62
N VAL A 292 20.85 -0.99 -8.75
CA VAL A 292 22.14 -0.32 -8.60
C VAL A 292 22.16 0.27 -7.19
N ILE A 293 23.08 -0.22 -6.36
CA ILE A 293 23.20 0.17 -4.96
C ILE A 293 23.79 1.58 -4.89
N ALA A 294 23.24 2.41 -3.99
CA ALA A 294 23.81 3.70 -3.70
C ALA A 294 25.22 3.53 -3.16
N SER A 295 26.21 4.07 -3.87
CA SER A 295 27.59 4.11 -3.40
C SER A 295 27.58 4.70 -2.00
N SER A 296 28.16 3.98 -1.03
CA SER A 296 28.30 4.45 0.34
C SER A 296 29.16 5.71 0.34
N GLY A 297 28.54 6.87 0.18
CA GLY A 297 29.13 8.14 0.55
C GLY A 297 29.40 8.04 2.05
N THR A 298 30.67 7.95 2.41
CA THR A 298 31.13 8.27 3.76
C THR A 298 30.46 9.58 4.20
N PRO A 299 29.88 9.63 5.40
CA PRO A 299 29.25 10.83 5.92
C PRO A 299 30.20 12.02 5.99
#